data_AF-W5RJ05-F1
#
_entry.id   AF-W5RJ05-F1
#
_cell.length_a   1.000
_cell.length_b   1.000
_cell.length_c   1.000
_cell.angle_alpha   90.00
_cell.angle_beta   90.00
_cell.angle_gamma   90.00
#
_symmetry.space_group_name_H-M   'P 1'
#
loop_
_entity.id
_entity.type
_entity.pdbx_description
1 polymer ?
#
loop_
_entity_poly.entity_id
_entity_poly.type
_entity_poly.pdbx_seq_one_letter_code
_entity_poly.pdbx_strand_id
1 'polypeptide(L)'
;HSCFSAATTNDLRMFSCKPFKEELRRVHKDGGFQIVEMLFRTSIFGLVDQGSDKQHQQNKLTIWDDLRNLLIGDFSFKSNIRAVKLSKDYFVVALEHKIHVYSFKTLKLIHLIDTTSNPKGLCCLSHHADTSVMACPGTH
;
A
#
# COMPACT_ATOMS: atom_id res chain seq x y z
N HIS A 1 -5.80 -17.95 -11.35
CA HIS A 1 -5.45 -16.78 -12.20
C HIS A 1 -4.72 -15.77 -11.32
N SER A 2 -3.78 -14.99 -11.84
CA SER A 2 -2.91 -14.13 -11.02
C SER A 2 -2.72 -12.80 -11.74
N CYS A 3 -2.57 -11.72 -10.97
CA CYS A 3 -2.22 -10.39 -11.49
C CYS A 3 -0.98 -9.89 -10.77
N PHE A 4 -0.27 -8.95 -11.39
CA PHE A 4 0.80 -8.20 -10.74
C PHE A 4 0.75 -6.73 -11.14
N SER A 5 1.23 -5.86 -10.26
CA SER A 5 1.47 -4.44 -10.54
C SER A 5 2.95 -4.21 -10.84
N ALA A 6 3.21 -3.19 -11.67
CA ALA A 6 4.53 -2.62 -11.86
C ALA A 6 4.42 -1.11 -11.80
N ALA A 7 5.23 -0.48 -10.96
CA ALA A 7 5.39 0.97 -10.91
C ALA A 7 6.68 1.36 -11.62
N THR A 8 6.62 2.45 -12.38
CA THR A 8 7.76 3.09 -13.02
C THR A 8 7.91 4.51 -12.48
N THR A 9 8.89 5.24 -12.99
CA THR A 9 9.07 6.67 -12.65
C THR A 9 7.95 7.56 -13.19
N ASN A 10 7.05 7.05 -14.04
CA ASN A 10 6.03 7.87 -14.73
C ASN A 10 4.64 7.23 -14.71
N ASP A 11 4.51 5.93 -14.41
CA ASP A 11 3.25 5.23 -14.47
C ASP A 11 3.15 4.05 -13.49
N LEU A 12 1.92 3.59 -13.31
CA LEU A 12 1.56 2.32 -12.70
C LEU A 12 0.82 1.49 -13.75
N ARG A 13 1.17 0.22 -13.85
CA ARG A 13 0.51 -0.76 -14.72
C ARG A 13 0.09 -1.99 -13.92
N MET A 14 -1.06 -2.55 -14.28
CA MET A 14 -1.54 -3.83 -13.77
C MET A 14 -1.67 -4.82 -14.93
N PHE A 15 -1.15 -6.03 -14.73
CA PHE A 15 -1.17 -7.08 -15.73
C PHE A 15 -1.89 -8.32 -15.19
N SER A 16 -2.76 -8.91 -15.99
CA SER A 16 -3.22 -10.28 -15.82
C SER A 16 -2.14 -11.23 -16.33
N CYS A 17 -1.90 -12.34 -15.64
CA CYS A 17 -0.91 -13.34 -16.07
C CYS A 17 -1.48 -14.37 -17.06
N LYS A 18 -2.80 -14.58 -17.07
CA LYS A 18 -3.45 -15.65 -17.85
C LYS A 18 -4.86 -15.26 -18.35
N PRO A 19 -5.01 -14.87 -19.63
CA PRO A 19 -3.93 -14.60 -20.60
C PRO A 19 -3.06 -13.40 -20.16
N PHE A 20 -1.82 -13.32 -20.66
CA PHE A 20 -0.98 -12.15 -20.39
C PHE A 20 -1.57 -10.92 -21.07
N LYS A 21 -2.00 -9.94 -20.28
CA LYS A 21 -2.66 -8.74 -20.78
C LYS A 21 -2.49 -7.60 -19.80
N GLU A 22 -2.23 -6.40 -20.32
CA GLU A 22 -2.33 -5.17 -19.54
C GLU A 22 -3.81 -4.84 -19.32
N GLU A 23 -4.21 -4.74 -18.05
CA GLU A 23 -5.61 -4.46 -17.68
C GLU A 23 -5.82 -2.99 -17.32
N LEU A 24 -4.78 -2.33 -16.80
CA LEU A 24 -4.86 -0.95 -16.34
C LEU A 24 -3.51 -0.26 -16.47
N ARG A 25 -3.55 1.01 -16.88
CA ARG A 25 -2.40 1.92 -16.85
C ARG A 25 -2.83 3.27 -16.31
N ARG A 26 -2.13 3.73 -15.29
CA ARG A 26 -2.29 5.06 -14.70
C ARG A 26 -0.99 5.84 -14.89
N VAL A 27 -1.06 6.90 -15.68
CA VAL A 27 0.06 7.83 -15.86
C VAL A 27 0.05 8.82 -14.70
N HIS A 28 1.19 8.99 -14.05
CA HIS A 28 1.38 10.00 -13.01
C HIS A 28 2.20 11.14 -13.61
N LYS A 29 1.59 12.33 -13.72
CA LYS A 29 2.18 13.46 -14.46
C LYS A 29 3.37 14.09 -13.74
N ASP A 30 3.43 13.93 -12.41
CA ASP A 30 4.34 14.68 -11.54
C ASP A 30 5.48 13.80 -10.94
N GLY A 31 5.74 12.63 -11.54
CA GLY A 31 6.71 11.65 -11.03
C GLY A 31 6.19 10.20 -11.05
N GLY A 32 6.81 9.35 -10.24
CA GLY A 32 6.51 7.92 -10.16
C GLY A 32 5.90 7.52 -8.83
N PHE A 33 5.70 6.23 -8.63
CA PHE A 33 5.29 5.69 -7.33
C PHE A 33 6.46 4.95 -6.68
N GLN A 34 6.74 5.25 -5.41
CA GLN A 34 7.72 4.52 -4.61
C GLN A 34 7.17 3.15 -4.22
N ILE A 35 5.90 3.10 -3.84
CA ILE A 35 5.21 1.88 -3.43
C ILE A 35 3.87 1.84 -4.15
N VAL A 36 3.58 0.68 -4.74
CA VAL A 36 2.24 0.34 -5.20
C VAL A 36 1.86 -1.04 -4.69
N GLU A 37 0.91 -1.06 -3.77
CA GLU A 37 0.33 -2.29 -3.25
C GLU A 37 -1.08 -2.48 -3.81
N MET A 38 -1.37 -3.66 -4.35
CA MET A 38 -2.70 -4.00 -4.86
C MET A 38 -3.51 -4.75 -3.81
N LEU A 39 -4.80 -4.46 -3.71
CA LEU A 39 -5.73 -5.34 -3.01
C LEU A 39 -6.17 -6.47 -3.95
N PHE A 40 -5.47 -7.60 -3.88
CA PHE A 40 -5.73 -8.79 -4.69
C PHE A 40 -5.78 -8.50 -6.20
N ARG A 41 -6.95 -8.65 -6.81
CA ARG A 41 -7.22 -8.35 -8.23
C ARG A 41 -8.28 -7.27 -8.42
N THR A 42 -8.46 -6.45 -7.40
CA THR A 42 -9.37 -5.31 -7.48
C THR A 42 -8.67 -4.13 -8.16
N SER A 43 -9.44 -3.09 -8.46
CA SER A 43 -8.94 -1.78 -8.86
C SER A 43 -8.50 -0.91 -7.68
N ILE A 44 -8.39 -1.47 -6.47
CA ILE A 44 -7.99 -0.74 -5.28
C ILE A 44 -6.48 -0.85 -5.07
N PHE A 45 -5.84 0.30 -4.98
CA PHE A 45 -4.40 0.45 -4.83
C PHE A 45 -4.06 1.28 -3.58
N GLY A 46 -2.98 0.89 -2.91
CA GLY A 46 -2.27 1.73 -1.95
C GLY A 46 -1.04 2.31 -2.64
N LEU A 47 -1.02 3.64 -2.78
CA LEU A 47 -0.03 4.38 -3.53
C LEU A 47 0.78 5.27 -2.60
N VAL A 48 2.11 5.21 -2.71
CA VAL A 48 3.04 6.15 -2.09
C VAL A 48 3.87 6.77 -3.20
N ASP A 49 3.82 8.09 -3.31
CA ASP A 49 4.49 8.80 -4.41
C ASP A 49 6.00 8.78 -4.23
N GLN A 50 6.69 8.62 -5.36
CA GLN A 50 8.14 8.79 -5.45
C GLN A 50 8.40 10.29 -5.53
N GLY A 51 8.42 10.95 -4.37
CA GLY A 51 8.52 12.40 -4.28
C GLY A 51 9.56 12.99 -5.23
N SER A 52 9.13 13.91 -6.10
CA SER A 52 10.01 14.70 -6.97
C SER A 52 10.76 15.78 -6.17
N ASP A 53 10.18 16.21 -5.05
CA ASP A 53 10.79 17.15 -4.11
C ASP A 53 11.19 16.45 -2.80
N LYS A 54 12.45 16.66 -2.37
CA LYS A 54 13.15 15.79 -1.39
C LYS A 54 12.56 15.76 0.02
N GLN A 55 11.53 16.55 0.33
CA GLN A 55 11.12 16.75 1.72
C GLN A 55 9.79 16.13 2.15
N HIS A 56 8.80 15.81 1.30
CA HIS A 56 7.42 15.64 1.84
C HIS A 56 6.45 14.65 1.16
N GLN A 57 6.89 13.68 0.35
CA GLN A 57 5.91 12.80 -0.35
C GLN A 57 6.04 11.30 -0.06
N GLN A 58 7.14 10.82 0.52
CA GLN A 58 7.30 9.39 0.87
C GLN A 58 6.55 8.98 2.14
N ASN A 59 5.93 9.93 2.83
CA ASN A 59 5.19 9.75 4.07
C ASN A 59 3.67 9.87 3.87
N LYS A 60 3.19 9.92 2.62
CA LYS A 60 1.77 10.03 2.29
C LYS A 60 1.30 8.76 1.57
N LEU A 61 0.20 8.18 2.06
CA LEU A 61 -0.47 7.03 1.46
C LEU A 61 -1.81 7.47 0.88
N THR A 62 -2.00 7.18 -0.40
CA THR A 62 -3.27 7.34 -1.10
C THR A 62 -3.89 5.96 -1.32
N ILE A 63 -5.10 5.73 -0.79
CA ILE A 63 -5.92 4.56 -1.13
C ILE A 63 -6.88 4.97 -2.25
N TRP A 64 -6.75 4.33 -3.40
CA TRP A 64 -7.43 4.75 -4.63
C TRP A 64 -8.18 3.58 -5.28
N ASP A 65 -9.41 3.82 -5.74
CA ASP A 65 -10.17 2.90 -6.60
C ASP A 65 -10.16 3.43 -8.03
N ASP A 66 -9.42 2.76 -8.90
CA ASP A 66 -9.24 3.21 -10.28
C ASP A 66 -10.48 2.96 -11.15
N LEU A 67 -11.21 1.86 -10.93
CA LEU A 67 -12.43 1.54 -11.69
C LEU A 67 -13.52 2.59 -11.44
N ARG A 68 -13.58 3.12 -10.21
CA ARG A 68 -14.54 4.18 -9.83
C ARG A 68 -13.97 5.58 -9.95
N ASN A 69 -12.69 5.71 -10.30
CA ASN A 69 -11.96 6.98 -10.28
C ASN A 69 -12.14 7.74 -8.96
N LEU A 70 -12.03 7.03 -7.83
CA LEU A 70 -12.41 7.52 -6.50
C LEU A 70 -11.24 7.46 -5.52
N LEU A 71 -11.01 8.58 -4.83
CA LEU A 71 -10.16 8.63 -3.65
C LEU A 71 -10.91 8.01 -2.46
N ILE A 72 -10.44 6.86 -1.98
CA ILE A 72 -11.00 6.21 -0.79
C ILE A 72 -10.46 6.87 0.47
N GLY A 73 -9.16 7.16 0.51
CA GLY A 73 -8.53 7.76 1.68
C GLY A 73 -7.14 8.31 1.40
N ASP A 74 -6.76 9.30 2.20
CA ASP A 74 -5.49 10.01 2.11
C ASP A 74 -4.92 10.13 3.54
N PHE A 75 -3.72 9.58 3.75
CA PHE A 75 -3.12 9.42 5.07
C PHE A 75 -1.70 9.97 5.08
N SER A 76 -1.41 10.85 6.03
CA SER A 76 -0.09 11.42 6.24
C SER A 76 0.56 10.88 7.50
N PHE A 77 1.82 10.46 7.38
CA PHE A 77 2.61 9.88 8.46
C PHE A 77 3.77 10.79 8.85
N LYS A 78 4.29 10.61 10.07
CA LYS A 78 5.41 11.41 10.60
C LYS A 78 6.77 10.99 10.05
N SER A 79 6.86 9.84 9.40
CA SER A 79 8.09 9.31 8.80
C SER A 79 7.76 8.61 7.49
N ASN A 80 8.80 8.32 6.71
CA ASN A 80 8.65 7.63 5.43
C ASN A 80 7.99 6.26 5.60
N ILE A 81 7.08 5.95 4.69
CA ILE A 81 6.43 4.67 4.59
C ILE A 81 7.45 3.68 3.99
N ARG A 82 7.67 2.57 4.69
CA ARG A 82 8.60 1.51 4.26
C ARG A 82 7.88 0.41 3.49
N ALA A 83 6.65 0.09 3.89
CA ALA A 83 5.81 -0.86 3.18
C ALA A 83 4.32 -0.59 3.41
N VAL A 84 3.50 -1.04 2.47
CA VAL A 84 2.05 -1.08 2.56
C VAL A 84 1.61 -2.52 2.30
N LYS A 85 0.61 -2.99 3.06
CA LYS A 85 -0.03 -4.31 2.86
C LYS A 85 -1.53 -4.13 2.94
N LEU A 86 -2.26 -4.69 1.96
CA LEU A 86 -3.71 -4.56 1.88
C LEU A 86 -4.36 -5.95 2.04
N SER A 87 -5.41 -6.02 2.86
CA SER A 87 -6.33 -7.14 2.94
C SER A 87 -7.77 -6.65 2.74
N LYS A 88 -8.74 -7.55 2.75
CA LYS A 88 -10.15 -7.18 2.51
C LYS A 88 -10.68 -6.19 3.56
N ASP A 89 -10.30 -6.39 4.81
CA ASP A 89 -10.86 -5.65 5.96
C ASP A 89 -9.89 -4.61 6.52
N TYR A 90 -8.59 -4.77 6.26
CA TYR A 90 -7.54 -3.94 6.83
C TYR A 90 -6.50 -3.50 5.80
N PHE A 91 -5.89 -2.35 6.07
CA PHE A 91 -4.63 -1.97 5.43
C PHE A 91 -3.60 -1.61 6.49
N VAL A 92 -2.36 -1.99 6.21
CA VAL A 92 -1.24 -1.85 7.13
C VAL A 92 -0.18 -0.99 6.51
N VAL A 93 0.34 -0.05 7.32
CA VAL A 93 1.42 0.85 6.95
C VAL A 93 2.58 0.61 7.90
N ALA A 94 3.68 0.10 7.35
CA ALA A 94 4.93 -0.10 8.09
C ALA A 94 5.81 1.14 7.95
N LEU A 95 6.12 1.74 9.09
CA LEU A 95 7.18 2.72 9.26
C LEU A 95 8.42 2.00 9.85
N GLU A 96 9.49 2.74 10.10
CA GLU A 96 10.73 2.13 10.60
C GLU A 96 10.61 1.57 12.02
N HIS A 97 9.82 2.19 12.90
CA HIS A 97 9.68 1.77 14.30
C HIS A 97 8.23 1.55 14.73
N LYS A 98 7.29 1.66 13.78
CA LYS A 98 5.85 1.59 14.05
C LYS A 98 5.13 0.93 12.91
N ILE A 99 4.11 0.15 13.23
CA ILE A 99 3.14 -0.38 12.27
C ILE A 99 1.76 0.17 12.63
N HIS A 100 1.10 0.74 11.64
CA HIS A 100 -0.27 1.24 11.76
C HIS A 100 -1.21 0.28 11.06
N VAL A 101 -2.23 -0.19 11.76
CA VAL A 101 -3.28 -1.06 11.21
C VAL A 101 -4.58 -0.28 11.16
N TYR A 102 -5.14 -0.12 9.97
CA TYR A 102 -6.38 0.60 9.74
C TYR A 102 -7.47 -0.34 9.21
N SER A 103 -8.73 0.01 9.47
CA SER A 103 -9.87 -0.71 8.88
C SER A 103 -10.29 -0.06 7.56
N PHE A 104 -10.49 -0.86 6.51
CA PHE A 104 -11.08 -0.38 5.26
C PHE A 104 -12.54 0.09 5.41
N LYS A 105 -13.27 -0.46 6.39
CA LYS A 105 -14.69 -0.12 6.61
C LYS A 105 -14.86 1.28 7.18
N THR A 106 -14.02 1.67 8.13
CA THR A 106 -14.15 2.93 8.86
C THR A 106 -13.07 3.95 8.51
N LEU A 107 -12.00 3.51 7.84
CA LEU A 107 -10.79 4.28 7.56
C LEU A 107 -10.09 4.81 8.84
N LYS A 108 -10.38 4.19 9.99
CA LYS A 108 -9.80 4.56 11.29
C LYS A 108 -8.65 3.63 11.66
N LEU A 109 -7.70 4.20 12.41
CA LEU A 109 -6.63 3.46 13.05
C LEU A 109 -7.24 2.51 14.10
N ILE A 110 -6.89 1.22 13.99
CA ILE A 110 -7.33 0.17 14.90
C ILE A 110 -6.21 -0.18 15.87
N HIS A 111 -4.99 -0.37 15.34
CA HIS A 111 -3.81 -0.66 16.16
C HIS A 111 -2.62 0.17 15.74
N LEU A 112 -1.85 0.59 16.75
CA LEU A 112 -0.52 1.15 16.61
C LEU A 112 0.44 0.24 17.35
N ILE A 113 1.34 -0.40 16.61
CA ILE A 113 2.26 -1.41 17.14
C ILE A 113 3.67 -0.83 17.04
N ASP A 114 4.36 -0.71 18.16
CA ASP A 114 5.78 -0.36 18.18
C ASP A 114 6.61 -1.59 17.76
N THR A 115 7.66 -1.35 16.97
CA THR A 115 8.56 -2.40 16.48
C THR A 115 10.00 -2.04 16.78
N THR A 116 10.89 -3.04 16.80
CA THR A 116 12.31 -2.77 16.59
C THR A 116 12.55 -2.08 15.23
N SER A 117 13.78 -1.63 14.98
CA SER A 117 14.15 -1.03 13.70
C SER A 117 13.80 -1.96 12.53
N ASN A 118 12.92 -1.47 11.66
CA ASN A 118 12.36 -2.17 10.51
C ASN A 118 12.60 -1.34 9.23
N PRO A 119 13.86 -1.07 8.84
CA PRO A 119 14.19 -0.19 7.73
C PRO A 119 13.70 -0.73 6.38
N LYS A 120 13.43 -2.04 6.30
CA LYS A 120 12.90 -2.73 5.11
C LYS A 120 11.38 -2.85 5.10
N GLY A 121 10.67 -2.38 6.13
CA GLY A 121 9.20 -2.45 6.19
C GLY A 121 8.64 -3.87 6.23
N LEU A 122 9.38 -4.81 6.84
CA LEU A 122 8.96 -6.20 6.97
C LEU A 122 7.65 -6.30 7.75
N CYS A 123 6.60 -6.76 7.08
CA CYS A 123 5.34 -7.17 7.65
C CYS A 123 4.61 -8.09 6.66
N CYS A 124 3.75 -8.96 7.17
CA CYS A 124 2.93 -9.83 6.35
C CYS A 124 1.51 -9.89 6.91
N LEU A 125 0.52 -9.86 6.02
CA LEU A 125 -0.89 -10.05 6.34
C LEU A 125 -1.38 -11.38 5.78
N SER A 126 -2.14 -12.10 6.59
CA SER A 126 -2.96 -13.22 6.13
C SER A 126 -4.04 -12.71 5.18
N HIS A 127 -4.26 -13.48 4.11
CA HIS A 127 -5.30 -13.22 3.13
C HIS A 127 -6.51 -14.18 3.27
N HIS A 128 -6.54 -14.98 4.34
CA HIS A 128 -7.66 -15.89 4.61
C HIS A 128 -8.89 -15.12 5.09
N ALA A 129 -10.07 -15.49 4.59
CA ALA A 129 -11.31 -14.79 4.87
C ALA A 129 -11.73 -14.87 6.35
N ASP A 130 -11.43 -15.98 7.02
CA ASP A 130 -11.92 -16.26 8.38
C ASP A 130 -10.89 -15.95 9.48
N THR A 131 -9.65 -15.65 9.10
CA THR A 131 -8.57 -15.36 10.05
C THR A 131 -7.70 -14.19 9.58
N SER A 132 -7.73 -13.11 10.37
CA SER A 132 -6.87 -11.93 10.18
C SER A 132 -5.67 -12.03 11.11
N VAL A 133 -4.56 -12.54 10.57
CA VAL A 133 -3.27 -12.63 11.26
C VAL A 133 -2.27 -11.70 10.59
N MET A 134 -1.49 -10.97 11.39
CA MET A 134 -0.36 -10.17 10.93
C MET A 134 0.92 -10.62 11.63
N ALA A 135 2.02 -10.68 10.89
CA ALA A 135 3.35 -10.90 11.43
C ALA A 135 4.24 -9.68 11.18
N CYS A 136 5.00 -9.29 12.19
CA CYS A 136 5.98 -8.19 12.12
C CYS A 136 7.13 -8.40 13.12
N PRO A 137 8.28 -7.73 12.94
CA PRO A 137 9.33 -7.69 13.95
C PRO A 137 8.80 -7.15 15.30
N GLY A 138 9.04 -7.88 16.38
CA GLY A 138 8.66 -7.47 17.74
C GLY A 138 9.70 -6.55 18.39
N THR A 139 9.31 -5.91 19.49
CA THR A 139 10.22 -5.30 20.46
C THR A 139 10.67 -6.35 21.47
N HIS A 140 11.94 -6.35 21.85
CA HIS A 140 12.45 -7.17 22.96
C HIS A 140 12.00 -6.63 24.30
#